data_AF-A0A8S3GCL6-F1
#
_entry.id   AF-A0A8S3GCL6-F1
#
_cell.length_a   1.000
_cell.length_b   1.000
_cell.length_c   1.000
_cell.angle_alpha   90.00
_cell.angle_beta   90.00
_cell.angle_gamma   90.00
#
_symmetry.space_group_name_H-M   'P 1'
#
loop_
_entity.id
_entity.type
_entity.pdbx_description
1 polymer ?
#
loop_
_entity_poly.entity_id
_entity_poly.type
_entity_poly.pdbx_seq_one_letter_code
_entity_poly.pdbx_strand_id
1 'polypeptide(L)'
;SIGNDGGYPNTFYDVANGTDLIRTIAEEHGFNSDRIIVVGHSAGGQLGGYITGRFRLKPNQPGYSTSPLRPIAFVSQAGVNNLWDGCDHAEETGSGAVISFLGGKYQMYPERYVLSSLAASSNLSVKVQYPSQFLPLEIPIQVITGSADVTVPISQTITLAEQAKIAGDNCTE
;
A
#
# COMPACT_ATOMS: atom_id res chain seq x y z
N SER A 1 11.33 -5.75 -10.03
CA SER A 1 11.94 -5.27 -11.27
C SER A 1 12.84 -6.30 -11.88
N ILE A 2 12.62 -6.64 -13.14
CA ILE A 2 13.60 -7.36 -13.97
C ILE A 2 14.55 -6.31 -14.59
N GLY A 3 14.98 -5.33 -13.78
CA GLY A 3 15.73 -4.14 -14.18
C GLY A 3 16.20 -3.36 -12.95
N ASN A 4 17.34 -2.69 -13.04
CA ASN A 4 18.06 -2.11 -11.90
C ASN A 4 17.49 -0.76 -11.38
N ASP A 5 16.29 -0.35 -11.79
CA ASP A 5 15.71 0.97 -11.45
C ASP A 5 14.36 0.82 -10.72
N GLY A 6 14.39 0.25 -9.51
CA GLY A 6 13.24 0.21 -8.60
C GLY A 6 12.76 1.61 -8.16
N GLY A 7 11.88 1.67 -7.17
CA GLY A 7 11.27 2.93 -6.73
C GLY A 7 10.08 3.36 -7.58
N TYR A 8 9.63 4.60 -7.38
CA TYR A 8 8.52 5.20 -8.10
C TYR A 8 8.94 5.70 -9.49
N PRO A 9 8.17 5.42 -10.57
CA PRO A 9 6.93 4.64 -10.61
C PRO A 9 7.15 3.15 -10.94
N ASN A 10 8.37 2.73 -11.28
CA ASN A 10 8.65 1.42 -11.88
C ASN A 10 8.19 0.24 -11.01
N THR A 11 8.39 0.31 -9.70
CA THR A 11 7.95 -0.75 -8.76
C THR A 11 6.44 -0.95 -8.80
N PHE A 12 5.68 0.13 -8.98
CA PHE A 12 4.22 0.09 -9.02
C PHE A 12 3.71 -0.58 -10.30
N TYR A 13 4.37 -0.34 -11.44
CA TYR A 13 4.10 -1.09 -12.67
C TYR A 13 4.45 -2.57 -12.53
N ASP A 14 5.61 -2.88 -11.94
CA ASP A 14 6.04 -4.27 -11.75
C ASP A 14 5.03 -5.07 -10.92
N VAL A 15 4.62 -4.55 -9.76
CA VAL A 15 3.69 -5.27 -8.88
C VAL A 15 2.29 -5.34 -9.47
N ALA A 16 1.82 -4.30 -10.17
CA ALA A 16 0.53 -4.33 -10.84
C ALA A 16 0.49 -5.38 -11.96
N ASN A 17 1.49 -5.37 -12.84
CA ASN A 17 1.59 -6.31 -13.96
C ASN A 17 1.78 -7.75 -13.44
N GLY A 18 2.65 -7.95 -12.46
CA GLY A 18 2.86 -9.26 -11.84
C GLY A 18 1.60 -9.80 -11.16
N THR A 19 0.81 -8.94 -10.53
CA THR A 19 -0.46 -9.33 -9.91
C THR A 19 -1.51 -9.73 -10.96
N ASP A 20 -1.61 -9.02 -12.09
CA ASP A 20 -2.56 -9.38 -13.15
C ASP A 20 -2.22 -10.69 -13.86
N LEU A 21 -0.93 -11.02 -13.99
CA LEU A 21 -0.47 -12.29 -14.55
C LEU A 21 -0.97 -13.52 -13.78
N ILE A 22 -1.37 -13.37 -12.52
CA ILE A 22 -1.93 -14.46 -11.72
C ILE A 22 -3.16 -15.08 -12.41
N ARG A 23 -3.97 -14.30 -13.13
CA ARG A 23 -5.13 -14.85 -13.86
C ARG A 23 -4.71 -15.85 -14.94
N THR A 24 -3.68 -15.50 -15.72
CA THR A 24 -3.12 -16.39 -16.75
C THR A 24 -2.48 -17.62 -16.13
N ILE A 25 -1.69 -17.45 -15.05
CA ILE A 25 -1.07 -18.58 -14.34
C ILE A 25 -2.14 -19.50 -13.74
N ALA A 26 -3.26 -18.95 -13.27
CA ALA A 26 -4.38 -19.72 -12.74
C ALA A 26 -5.05 -20.60 -13.80
N GLU A 27 -5.24 -20.07 -15.00
CA GLU A 27 -5.76 -20.81 -16.16
C GLU A 27 -4.81 -21.94 -16.57
N GLU A 28 -3.50 -21.67 -16.63
CA GLU A 28 -2.48 -22.64 -17.01
C GLU A 28 -2.32 -23.79 -16.00
N HIS A 29 -2.43 -23.49 -14.71
CA HIS A 29 -2.19 -24.44 -13.62
C HIS A 29 -3.47 -24.96 -12.93
N GLY A 30 -4.65 -24.51 -13.36
CA GLY A 30 -5.94 -25.00 -12.88
C GLY A 30 -6.30 -24.62 -11.44
N PHE A 31 -5.88 -23.45 -10.95
CA PHE A 31 -6.31 -22.93 -9.65
C PHE A 31 -7.31 -21.77 -9.79
N ASN A 32 -8.04 -21.47 -8.70
CA ASN A 32 -9.08 -20.44 -8.70
C ASN A 32 -8.48 -19.05 -8.42
N SER A 33 -8.43 -18.19 -9.44
CA SER A 33 -7.98 -16.79 -9.33
C SER A 33 -9.00 -15.82 -8.71
N ASP A 34 -10.22 -16.27 -8.42
CA ASP A 34 -11.23 -15.51 -7.67
C ASP A 34 -11.02 -15.61 -6.15
N ARG A 35 -10.07 -16.43 -5.68
CA ARG A 35 -9.79 -16.65 -4.25
C ARG A 35 -8.35 -16.28 -3.88
N ILE A 36 -7.96 -15.06 -4.23
CA ILE A 36 -6.62 -14.55 -3.95
C ILE A 36 -6.63 -13.69 -2.68
N ILE A 37 -5.78 -14.05 -1.73
CA ILE A 37 -5.48 -13.24 -0.53
C ILE A 37 -4.10 -12.62 -0.72
N VAL A 38 -3.99 -11.33 -0.45
CA VAL A 38 -2.71 -10.62 -0.48
C VAL A 38 -2.17 -10.55 0.94
N VAL A 39 -0.92 -10.98 1.13
CA VAL A 39 -0.21 -10.87 2.40
C VAL A 39 1.08 -10.11 2.15
N GLY A 40 1.33 -9.06 2.94
CA GLY A 40 2.50 -8.22 2.80
C GLY A 40 3.16 -7.93 4.14
N HIS A 41 4.48 -8.11 4.23
CA HIS A 41 5.28 -7.80 5.42
C HIS A 41 6.15 -6.55 5.22
N SER A 42 6.22 -5.64 6.21
CA SER A 42 7.06 -4.43 6.13
C SER A 42 6.76 -3.58 4.89
N ALA A 43 7.75 -3.28 4.04
CA ALA A 43 7.52 -2.63 2.74
C ALA A 43 6.60 -3.44 1.81
N GLY A 44 6.55 -4.76 1.96
CA GLY A 44 5.57 -5.61 1.27
C GLY A 44 4.13 -5.35 1.72
N GLY A 45 3.91 -4.88 2.96
CA GLY A 45 2.58 -4.43 3.41
C GLY A 45 2.11 -3.20 2.65
N GLN A 46 3.03 -2.29 2.30
CA GLN A 46 2.73 -1.15 1.42
C GLN A 46 2.33 -1.62 0.03
N LEU A 47 3.15 -2.46 -0.60
CA LEU A 47 2.89 -2.96 -1.95
C LEU A 47 1.60 -3.80 -2.01
N GLY A 48 1.35 -4.61 -0.99
CA GLY A 48 0.12 -5.39 -0.82
C GLY A 48 -1.11 -4.51 -0.71
N GLY A 49 -1.04 -3.44 0.09
CA GLY A 49 -2.10 -2.43 0.17
C GLY A 49 -2.32 -1.71 -1.16
N TYR A 50 -1.24 -1.36 -1.86
CA TYR A 50 -1.31 -0.71 -3.17
C TYR A 50 -1.99 -1.59 -4.22
N ILE A 51 -1.60 -2.86 -4.38
CA ILE A 51 -2.25 -3.75 -5.36
C ILE A 51 -3.71 -4.04 -5.01
N THR A 52 -4.06 -4.00 -3.72
CA THR A 52 -5.42 -4.21 -3.26
C THR A 52 -6.29 -2.99 -3.55
N GLY A 53 -5.76 -1.79 -3.34
CA GLY A 53 -6.46 -0.53 -3.57
C GLY A 53 -6.48 -0.07 -5.03
N ARG A 54 -5.68 -0.68 -5.92
CA ARG A 54 -5.44 -0.15 -7.28
C ARG A 54 -6.68 -0.03 -8.16
N PHE A 55 -7.78 -0.69 -7.81
CA PHE A 55 -9.08 -0.50 -8.48
C PHE A 55 -9.62 0.94 -8.38
N ARG A 56 -9.10 1.75 -7.45
CA ARG A 56 -9.40 3.18 -7.31
C ARG A 56 -8.47 4.09 -8.11
N LEU A 57 -7.52 3.53 -8.86
CA LEU A 57 -6.64 4.33 -9.70
C LEU A 57 -7.38 4.90 -10.91
N LYS A 58 -6.91 6.06 -11.38
CA LYS A 58 -7.38 6.76 -12.57
C LYS A 58 -6.44 6.51 -13.74
N PRO A 59 -6.89 6.71 -15.00
CA PRO A 59 -6.01 6.67 -16.15
C PRO A 59 -4.74 7.50 -15.94
N ASN A 60 -3.60 6.99 -16.44
CA ASN A 60 -2.26 7.56 -16.30
C ASN A 60 -1.62 7.50 -14.90
N GLN A 61 -2.31 6.95 -13.89
CA GLN A 61 -1.65 6.63 -12.62
C GLN A 61 -0.86 5.32 -12.79
N PRO A 62 0.34 5.19 -12.18
CA PRO A 62 1.12 3.98 -12.26
C PRO A 62 0.26 2.78 -11.86
N GLY A 63 0.39 1.63 -12.54
CA GLY A 63 -0.37 0.42 -12.22
C GLY A 63 -1.88 0.45 -12.50
N TYR A 64 -2.42 1.51 -13.13
CA TYR A 64 -3.81 1.55 -13.58
C TYR A 64 -4.14 0.41 -14.56
N SER A 65 -5.30 -0.22 -14.36
CA SER A 65 -5.89 -1.21 -15.26
C SER A 65 -7.40 -1.02 -15.27
N THR A 66 -8.05 -1.31 -16.41
CA THR A 66 -9.52 -1.33 -16.51
C THR A 66 -10.13 -2.59 -15.90
N SER A 67 -9.33 -3.64 -15.68
CA SER A 67 -9.75 -4.88 -15.02
C SER A 67 -8.63 -5.40 -14.11
N PRO A 68 -8.27 -4.68 -13.04
CA PRO A 68 -7.27 -5.16 -12.10
C PRO A 68 -7.78 -6.42 -11.40
N LEU A 69 -6.94 -7.43 -11.20
CA LEU A 69 -7.18 -8.48 -10.20
C LEU A 69 -7.57 -7.84 -8.85
N ARG A 70 -8.67 -8.35 -8.29
CA ARG A 70 -9.29 -7.93 -7.03
C ARG A 70 -9.09 -9.03 -5.98
N PRO A 71 -8.21 -8.84 -4.98
CA PRO A 71 -8.09 -9.78 -3.87
C PRO A 71 -9.40 -9.87 -3.07
N ILE A 72 -9.60 -10.99 -2.37
CA ILE A 72 -10.75 -11.19 -1.47
C ILE A 72 -10.45 -10.81 -0.03
N ALA A 73 -9.17 -10.65 0.33
CA ALA A 73 -8.73 -10.14 1.62
C ALA A 73 -7.30 -9.59 1.52
N PHE A 74 -6.95 -8.69 2.44
CA PHE A 74 -5.60 -8.16 2.59
C PHE A 74 -5.10 -8.34 4.03
N VAL A 75 -3.88 -8.87 4.18
CA VAL A 75 -3.18 -8.99 5.46
C VAL A 75 -1.90 -8.15 5.43
N SER A 76 -1.84 -7.15 6.30
CA SER A 76 -0.65 -6.32 6.51
C SER A 76 0.09 -6.74 7.78
N GLN A 77 1.31 -7.25 7.63
CA GLN A 77 2.16 -7.70 8.73
C GLN A 77 3.29 -6.68 8.95
N ALA A 78 3.29 -5.93 10.06
CA ALA A 78 4.24 -4.85 10.29
C ALA A 78 4.37 -3.90 9.08
N GLY A 79 3.27 -3.62 8.39
CA GLY A 79 3.29 -2.95 7.09
C GLY A 79 3.48 -1.44 7.16
N VAL A 80 4.22 -0.88 6.20
CA VAL A 80 4.42 0.58 6.08
C VAL A 80 3.31 1.20 5.22
N ASN A 81 2.08 1.25 5.73
CA ASN A 81 0.90 1.63 4.95
C ASN A 81 0.58 3.13 4.93
N ASN A 82 1.25 3.93 5.77
CA ASN A 82 1.21 5.39 5.80
C ASN A 82 2.60 5.94 5.44
N LEU A 83 2.83 6.26 4.16
CA LEU A 83 4.13 6.77 3.72
C LEU A 83 4.35 8.24 4.09
N TRP A 84 3.28 9.00 4.37
CA TRP A 84 3.43 10.37 4.87
C TRP A 84 4.19 10.38 6.18
N ASP A 85 3.70 9.60 7.15
CA ASP A 85 4.33 9.48 8.45
C ASP A 85 5.68 8.75 8.32
N GLY A 86 5.81 7.79 7.40
CA GLY A 86 7.10 7.16 7.12
C GLY A 86 8.17 8.14 6.59
N CYS A 87 7.76 9.22 5.91
CA CYS A 87 8.66 10.31 5.52
C CYS A 87 9.02 11.21 6.71
N ASP A 88 8.07 11.49 7.61
CA ASP A 88 8.32 12.29 8.80
C ASP A 88 9.27 11.59 9.79
N HIS A 89 9.14 10.27 9.93
CA HIS A 89 9.99 9.44 10.82
C HIS A 89 11.21 8.84 10.10
N ALA A 90 11.67 9.46 9.00
CA ALA A 90 12.76 8.94 8.18
C ALA A 90 14.08 8.73 8.95
N GLU A 91 14.32 9.53 9.99
CA GLU A 91 15.51 9.42 10.85
C GLU A 91 15.41 8.26 11.85
N GLU A 92 14.18 7.85 12.21
CA GLU A 92 13.91 6.82 13.23
C GLU A 92 13.76 5.42 12.63
N THR A 93 13.24 5.32 11.40
CA THR A 93 12.72 4.05 10.82
C THR A 93 13.62 3.42 9.75
N GLY A 94 14.83 3.94 9.53
CA GLY A 94 15.81 3.31 8.65
C GLY A 94 16.20 4.14 7.43
N SER A 95 16.89 5.26 7.66
CA SER A 95 17.68 5.96 6.64
C SER A 95 16.89 6.62 5.50
N GLY A 96 15.61 6.92 5.69
CA GLY A 96 14.79 7.57 4.66
C GLY A 96 14.34 6.66 3.51
N ALA A 97 14.13 5.37 3.77
CA ALA A 97 13.68 4.40 2.77
C ALA A 97 12.44 4.86 1.97
N VAL A 98 11.45 5.48 2.62
CA VAL A 98 10.27 6.04 1.94
C VAL A 98 10.64 7.17 0.99
N ILE A 99 11.54 8.07 1.42
CA ILE A 99 12.01 9.20 0.62
C ILE A 99 12.78 8.68 -0.59
N SER A 100 13.67 7.70 -0.41
CA SER A 100 14.40 7.05 -1.52
C SER A 100 13.46 6.33 -2.47
N PHE A 101 12.47 5.58 -1.94
CA PHE A 101 11.50 4.83 -2.73
C PHE A 101 10.64 5.74 -3.61
N LEU A 102 10.15 6.85 -3.05
CA LEU A 102 9.31 7.82 -3.77
C LEU A 102 10.12 8.89 -4.50
N GLY A 103 11.46 8.88 -4.40
CA GLY A 103 12.34 9.85 -5.04
C GLY A 103 12.27 11.26 -4.48
N GLY A 104 11.80 11.44 -3.23
CA GLY A 104 11.74 12.72 -2.54
C GLY A 104 10.68 12.80 -1.44
N LYS A 105 10.70 13.89 -0.67
CA LYS A 105 9.72 14.16 0.39
C LYS A 105 8.37 14.61 -0.19
N TYR A 106 7.30 14.46 0.59
CA TYR A 106 5.95 14.82 0.14
C TYR A 106 5.76 16.32 -0.09
N GLN A 107 6.61 17.19 0.47
CA GLN A 107 6.60 18.63 0.15
C GLN A 107 7.01 18.91 -1.31
N MET A 108 7.78 18.00 -1.93
CA MET A 108 8.20 18.12 -3.33
C MET A 108 7.29 17.34 -4.27
N TYR A 109 6.86 16.14 -3.84
CA TYR A 109 6.09 15.20 -4.68
C TYR A 109 4.85 14.66 -3.96
N PRO A 110 3.90 15.50 -3.53
CA PRO A 110 2.74 15.08 -2.74
C PRO A 110 1.88 14.04 -3.47
N GLU A 111 1.81 14.11 -4.81
CA GLU A 111 1.08 13.17 -5.64
C GLU A 111 1.58 11.73 -5.49
N ARG A 112 2.89 11.54 -5.29
CA ARG A 112 3.47 10.20 -5.10
C ARG A 112 3.02 9.60 -3.78
N TYR A 113 2.87 10.41 -2.74
CA TYR A 113 2.41 9.94 -1.43
C TYR A 113 0.92 9.61 -1.42
N VAL A 114 0.09 10.40 -2.11
CA VAL A 114 -1.33 10.09 -2.34
C VAL A 114 -1.49 8.74 -3.05
N LEU A 115 -0.66 8.49 -4.07
CA LEU A 115 -0.73 7.27 -4.89
C LEU A 115 -0.03 6.06 -4.30
N SER A 116 0.59 6.19 -3.13
CA SER A 116 1.39 5.12 -2.54
C SER A 116 1.03 4.79 -1.08
N SER A 117 0.23 5.63 -0.42
CA SER A 117 -0.17 5.42 0.98
C SER A 117 -1.61 4.95 1.08
N LEU A 118 -1.83 3.79 1.69
CA LEU A 118 -3.17 3.29 1.96
C LEU A 118 -3.87 4.15 3.03
N ALA A 119 -3.15 4.52 4.09
CA ALA A 119 -3.61 5.50 5.06
C ALA A 119 -3.06 6.90 4.73
N ALA A 120 -3.88 7.93 4.98
CA ALA A 120 -3.45 9.32 4.91
C ALA A 120 -2.61 9.70 6.14
N SER A 121 -1.88 10.82 6.04
CA SER A 121 -1.04 11.35 7.13
C SER A 121 -1.78 11.46 8.46
N SER A 122 -1.06 11.25 9.56
CA SER A 122 -1.57 11.55 10.91
C SER A 122 -1.54 13.05 11.21
N ASN A 123 -0.79 13.85 10.44
CA ASN A 123 -0.85 15.30 10.51
C ASN A 123 -2.16 15.81 9.89
N LEU A 124 -3.03 16.42 10.69
CA LEU A 124 -4.36 16.83 10.25
C LEU A 124 -4.33 17.81 9.07
N SER A 125 -3.40 18.77 9.05
CA SER A 125 -3.30 19.74 7.95
C SER A 125 -2.91 19.06 6.63
N VAL A 126 -1.97 18.11 6.68
CA VAL A 126 -1.58 17.30 5.51
C VAL A 126 -2.74 16.39 5.09
N LYS A 127 -3.41 15.74 6.04
CA LYS A 127 -4.55 14.83 5.79
C LYS A 127 -5.74 15.53 5.14
N VAL A 128 -6.07 16.74 5.59
CA VAL A 128 -7.17 17.54 5.01
C VAL A 128 -6.84 17.91 3.56
N GLN A 129 -5.58 18.21 3.27
CA GLN A 129 -5.13 18.55 1.92
C GLN A 129 -5.01 17.31 1.02
N TYR A 130 -4.58 16.18 1.58
CA TYR A 130 -4.26 14.95 0.87
C TYR A 130 -4.90 13.73 1.56
N PRO A 131 -6.22 13.53 1.41
CA PRO A 131 -6.89 12.35 1.95
C PRO A 131 -6.45 11.06 1.24
N SER A 132 -6.76 9.91 1.83
CA SER A 132 -6.47 8.61 1.20
C SER A 132 -7.27 8.46 -0.09
N GLN A 133 -6.60 8.04 -1.17
CA GLN A 133 -7.26 7.67 -2.43
C GLN A 133 -7.73 6.20 -2.42
N PHE A 134 -7.18 5.36 -1.54
CA PHE A 134 -7.35 3.91 -1.61
C PHE A 134 -8.45 3.36 -0.69
N LEU A 135 -8.73 4.02 0.43
CA LEU A 135 -9.78 3.57 1.36
C LEU A 135 -11.18 4.08 0.93
N PRO A 136 -12.25 3.28 1.14
CA PRO A 136 -12.23 1.91 1.67
C PRO A 136 -11.72 0.88 0.65
N LEU A 137 -11.13 -0.24 1.09
CA LEU A 137 -10.75 -1.36 0.20
C LEU A 137 -11.93 -2.27 -0.18
N GLU A 138 -13.03 -2.21 0.57
CA GLU A 138 -14.26 -2.98 0.36
C GLU A 138 -14.04 -4.50 0.42
N ILE A 139 -13.01 -4.92 1.16
CA ILE A 139 -12.70 -6.31 1.48
C ILE A 139 -12.21 -6.40 2.93
N PRO A 140 -12.23 -7.59 3.56
CA PRO A 140 -11.61 -7.78 4.87
C PRO A 140 -10.13 -7.39 4.88
N ILE A 141 -9.76 -6.61 5.89
CA ILE A 141 -8.38 -6.21 6.19
C ILE A 141 -8.00 -6.80 7.55
N GLN A 142 -6.87 -7.50 7.60
CA GLN A 142 -6.22 -7.87 8.85
C GLN A 142 -4.89 -7.12 8.93
N VAL A 143 -4.67 -6.40 10.01
CA VAL A 143 -3.38 -5.80 10.32
C VAL A 143 -2.79 -6.52 11.52
N ILE A 144 -1.48 -6.76 11.54
CA ILE A 144 -0.79 -7.49 12.61
C ILE A 144 0.60 -6.88 12.78
N THR A 145 0.93 -6.41 13.98
CA THR A 145 2.28 -5.91 14.30
C THR A 145 2.67 -6.32 15.71
N GLY A 146 3.94 -6.65 15.91
CA GLY A 146 4.47 -6.94 17.24
C GLY A 146 4.58 -5.66 18.07
N SER A 147 4.15 -5.71 19.34
CA SER A 147 4.23 -4.54 20.25
C SER A 147 5.67 -4.10 20.58
N ALA A 148 6.67 -4.90 20.21
CA ALA A 148 8.10 -4.63 20.39
C ALA A 148 8.83 -4.36 19.06
N ASP A 149 8.09 -4.12 17.96
CA ASP A 149 8.69 -3.76 16.68
C ASP A 149 9.31 -2.36 16.76
N VAL A 150 10.62 -2.30 16.57
CA VAL A 150 11.43 -1.06 16.57
C VAL A 150 11.78 -0.58 15.16
N THR A 151 11.39 -1.34 14.13
CA THR A 151 11.68 -1.02 12.72
C THR A 151 10.48 -0.33 12.09
N VAL A 152 9.28 -0.92 12.23
CA VAL A 152 8.03 -0.32 11.76
C VAL A 152 7.22 0.09 12.98
N PRO A 153 7.08 1.40 13.25
CA PRO A 153 6.33 1.88 14.41
C PRO A 153 4.91 1.34 14.40
N ILE A 154 4.42 0.91 15.57
CA ILE A 154 3.05 0.39 15.73
C ILE A 154 1.96 1.39 15.29
N SER A 155 2.29 2.69 15.26
CA SER A 155 1.42 3.74 14.72
C SER A 155 1.03 3.51 13.26
N GLN A 156 1.85 2.85 12.44
CA GLN A 156 1.49 2.46 11.07
C GLN A 156 0.25 1.57 11.03
N THR A 157 0.20 0.59 11.94
CA THR A 157 -0.90 -0.36 12.09
C THR A 157 -2.14 0.31 12.65
N ILE A 158 -2.00 1.05 13.76
CA ILE A 158 -3.11 1.73 14.43
C ILE A 158 -3.77 2.74 13.48
N THR A 159 -2.97 3.60 12.84
CA THR A 159 -3.49 4.63 11.92
C THR A 159 -4.20 4.00 10.72
N LEU A 160 -3.68 2.91 10.14
CA LEU A 160 -4.37 2.21 9.06
C LEU A 160 -5.70 1.63 9.54
N ALA A 161 -5.71 0.92 10.68
CA ALA A 161 -6.91 0.29 11.20
C ALA A 161 -8.02 1.31 11.48
N GLU A 162 -7.69 2.40 12.15
CA GLU A 162 -8.63 3.50 12.44
C GLU A 162 -9.19 4.11 11.16
N GLN A 163 -8.33 4.47 10.20
CA GLN A 163 -8.79 5.11 8.97
C GLN A 163 -9.61 4.16 8.08
N ALA A 164 -9.26 2.88 8.03
CA ALA A 164 -10.03 1.87 7.31
C ALA A 164 -11.42 1.70 7.94
N LYS A 165 -11.51 1.57 9.27
CA LYS A 165 -12.79 1.50 10.01
C LYS A 165 -13.64 2.74 9.78
N ILE A 166 -13.05 3.94 9.81
CA ILE A 166 -13.75 5.22 9.51
C ILE A 166 -14.27 5.25 8.07
N ALA A 167 -13.52 4.71 7.12
CA ALA A 167 -13.93 4.61 5.72
C ALA A 167 -15.01 3.55 5.47
N GLY A 168 -15.31 2.70 6.47
CA GLY A 168 -16.32 1.64 6.38
C GLY A 168 -15.78 0.25 6.06
N ASP A 169 -14.45 0.05 6.06
CA ASP A 169 -13.85 -1.27 5.88
C ASP A 169 -14.03 -2.16 7.12
N ASN A 170 -14.16 -3.47 6.87
CA ASN A 170 -14.00 -4.48 7.90
C ASN A 170 -12.50 -4.70 8.18
N CYS A 171 -11.95 -3.92 9.11
CA CYS A 171 -10.56 -4.02 9.51
C CYS A 171 -10.41 -4.59 10.93
N THR A 172 -9.55 -5.58 11.07
CA THR A 172 -9.24 -6.31 12.31
C THR A 172 -7.75 -6.19 12.64
N GLU A 173 -7.45 -6.11 13.93
CA GLU A 173 -6.11 -5.94 14.52
C GLU A 173 -5.73 -7.17 15.34
#